data_AF-A0A521IJ33-F1
#
_entry.id   AF-A0A521IJ33-F1
#
_cell.length_a   1.000
_cell.length_b   1.000
_cell.length_c   1.000
_cell.angle_alpha   90.00
_cell.angle_beta   90.00
_cell.angle_gamma   90.00
#
_symmetry.space_group_name_H-M   'P 1'
#
loop_
_entity.id
_entity.type
_entity.pdbx_description
1 polymer ?
#
loop_
_entity_poly.entity_id
_entity_poly.type
_entity_poly.pdbx_seq_one_letter_code
_entity_poly.pdbx_strand_id
1 'polypeptide(L)'
;MFLCAVLPAAGDSRLGADKAVPHIFAFFDTLPLVPGTVYSLNESETEKLISLAADIHINVFEVIDCAFRYLNPVQCRVSIDGELLRKLESRFNLGGSRVLAILAVEKIRYFETGAVLNKNQNDLDIFLSEPAETYIEIGTAKYDTHFGFRKMSPLQFEDAFGITVKKLLFSAPFTRLKLFAPGKGEIYVKGVPRPKRWNLDVITYID
;
A
#
# COMPACT_ATOMS: atom_id res chain seq x y z
N MET A 1 23.79 13.02 14.17
CA MET A 1 23.33 12.49 15.47
C MET A 1 22.66 11.16 15.18
N PHE A 2 23.25 10.06 15.65
CA PHE A 2 22.90 8.69 15.27
C PHE A 2 21.49 8.33 15.77
N LEU A 3 20.54 8.09 14.85
CA LEU A 3 19.27 7.42 15.14
C LEU A 3 19.54 5.92 15.22
N CYS A 4 19.94 5.45 16.39
CA CYS A 4 19.89 4.03 16.72
C CYS A 4 18.41 3.67 16.97
N ALA A 5 17.68 3.35 15.91
CA ALA A 5 16.36 2.75 16.05
C ALA A 5 16.55 1.35 16.64
N VAL A 6 16.08 1.18 17.87
CA VAL A 6 16.03 -0.13 18.54
C VAL A 6 15.06 -1.01 17.73
N LEU A 7 15.63 -1.83 16.84
CA LEU A 7 14.91 -2.97 16.26
C LEU A 7 14.46 -3.88 17.41
N PRO A 8 13.21 -4.39 17.42
CA PRO A 8 12.81 -5.38 18.39
C PRO A 8 13.71 -6.62 18.27
N ALA A 9 14.17 -7.10 19.41
CA ALA A 9 14.96 -8.32 19.53
C ALA A 9 14.18 -9.54 18.98
N ALA A 10 14.94 -10.44 18.38
CA ALA A 10 14.52 -11.61 17.60
C ALA A 10 13.42 -12.49 18.25
N GLY A 11 12.49 -12.93 17.41
CA GLY A 11 11.50 -13.95 17.79
C GLY A 11 10.37 -14.15 16.80
N ASP A 12 10.65 -14.23 15.49
CA ASP A 12 9.84 -14.91 14.47
C ASP A 12 10.54 -14.69 13.12
N SER A 13 10.49 -15.67 12.21
CA SER A 13 11.07 -15.51 10.88
C SER A 13 10.56 -14.21 10.25
N ARG A 14 11.42 -13.20 10.05
CA ARG A 14 11.05 -12.00 9.31
C ARG A 14 10.55 -12.46 7.93
N LEU A 15 9.33 -12.12 7.57
CA LEU A 15 8.64 -12.61 6.38
C LEU A 15 8.01 -11.40 5.66
N GLY A 16 8.06 -11.39 4.33
CA GLY A 16 7.44 -10.32 3.53
C GLY A 16 8.06 -8.96 3.78
N ALA A 17 7.23 -7.95 4.03
CA ALA A 17 7.63 -6.57 4.32
C ALA A 17 8.76 -6.45 5.38
N ASP A 18 8.77 -7.26 6.43
CA ASP A 18 9.82 -7.16 7.47
C ASP A 18 11.23 -7.51 6.96
N LYS A 19 11.34 -8.33 5.91
CA LYS A 19 12.61 -8.58 5.21
C LYS A 19 12.93 -7.49 4.19
N ALA A 20 11.92 -6.86 3.62
CA ALA A 20 12.09 -5.82 2.62
C ALA A 20 12.43 -4.44 3.20
N VAL A 21 12.07 -4.19 4.47
CA VAL A 21 12.30 -2.91 5.17
C VAL A 21 13.72 -2.34 4.93
N PRO A 22 14.82 -3.08 5.13
CA PRO A 22 16.17 -2.52 4.92
C PRO A 22 16.42 -2.05 3.48
N HIS A 23 15.88 -2.76 2.49
CA HIS A 23 16.05 -2.43 1.08
C HIS A 23 15.25 -1.19 0.70
N ILE A 24 13.98 -1.13 1.11
CA ILE A 24 13.10 0.01 0.85
C ILE A 24 13.57 1.26 1.60
N PHE A 25 14.07 1.10 2.82
CA PHE A 25 14.65 2.20 3.59
C PHE A 25 15.89 2.77 2.89
N ALA A 26 16.79 1.88 2.42
CA ALA A 26 17.97 2.31 1.66
C ALA A 26 17.60 3.09 0.39
N PHE A 27 16.48 2.75 -0.27
CA PHE A 27 15.96 3.57 -1.38
C PHE A 27 15.55 4.97 -0.90
N PHE A 28 14.74 5.07 0.16
CA PHE A 28 14.30 6.37 0.68
C PHE A 28 15.45 7.24 1.22
N ASP A 29 16.50 6.62 1.77
CA ASP A 29 17.72 7.31 2.20
C ASP A 29 18.45 8.03 1.04
N THR A 30 18.21 7.62 -0.21
CA THR A 30 18.79 8.29 -1.39
C THR A 30 18.02 9.53 -1.84
N LEU A 31 16.80 9.72 -1.35
CA LEU A 31 15.93 10.81 -1.77
C LEU A 31 16.20 12.08 -0.95
N PRO A 32 16.09 13.27 -1.54
CA PRO A 32 16.23 14.54 -0.83
C PRO A 32 14.96 14.88 -0.04
N LEU A 33 14.60 14.02 0.92
CA LEU A 33 13.40 14.16 1.74
C LEU A 33 13.56 15.33 2.72
N VAL A 34 12.53 16.15 2.82
CA VAL A 34 12.47 17.27 3.76
C VAL A 34 11.35 17.00 4.78
N PRO A 35 11.63 17.00 6.10
CA PRO A 35 10.59 16.86 7.10
C PRO A 35 9.52 17.95 6.96
N GLY A 36 8.25 17.59 7.14
CA GLY A 36 7.09 18.48 7.01
C GLY A 36 6.58 18.63 5.57
N THR A 37 7.13 17.93 4.58
CA THR A 37 6.71 18.05 3.17
C THR A 37 6.20 16.75 2.57
N VAL A 38 5.42 16.89 1.49
CA VAL A 38 5.07 15.81 0.59
C VAL A 38 6.11 15.77 -0.54
N TYR A 39 6.79 14.65 -0.70
CA TYR A 39 7.74 14.40 -1.78
C TYR A 39 7.07 13.58 -2.90
N SER A 40 6.90 14.17 -4.07
CA SER A 40 6.36 13.46 -5.23
C SER A 40 7.47 12.70 -5.94
N LEU A 41 7.35 11.37 -6.03
CA LEU A 41 8.31 10.57 -6.80
C LEU A 41 8.21 10.93 -8.28
N ASN A 42 9.36 11.13 -8.93
CA ASN A 42 9.42 11.26 -10.38
C ASN A 42 9.39 9.88 -11.06
N GLU A 43 9.39 9.87 -12.40
CA GLU A 43 9.33 8.65 -13.21
C GLU A 43 10.48 7.68 -12.89
N SER A 44 11.72 8.17 -12.83
CA SER A 44 12.88 7.33 -12.53
C SER A 44 12.85 6.77 -11.11
N GLU A 45 12.43 7.56 -10.13
CA GLU A 45 12.33 7.14 -8.73
C GLU A 45 11.21 6.11 -8.54
N THR A 46 10.06 6.32 -9.19
CA THR A 46 8.94 5.36 -9.18
C THR A 46 9.38 4.04 -9.80
N GLU A 47 10.03 4.08 -10.98
CA GLU A 47 10.55 2.88 -11.62
C GLU A 47 11.56 2.13 -10.75
N LYS A 48 12.50 2.85 -10.11
CA LYS A 48 13.49 2.23 -9.20
C LYS A 48 12.81 1.55 -8.01
N LEU A 49 11.80 2.18 -7.41
CA LEU A 49 11.05 1.60 -6.30
C LEU A 49 10.31 0.32 -6.73
N ILE A 50 9.63 0.35 -7.87
CA ILE A 50 8.90 -0.80 -8.41
C ILE A 50 9.85 -1.93 -8.82
N SER A 51 10.97 -1.60 -9.46
CA SER A 51 12.03 -2.57 -9.80
C SER A 51 12.60 -3.24 -8.56
N LEU A 52 12.94 -2.44 -7.54
CA LEU A 52 13.44 -2.96 -6.27
C LEU A 52 12.43 -3.90 -5.61
N ALA A 53 11.14 -3.53 -5.65
CA ALA A 53 10.07 -4.36 -5.11
C ALA A 53 9.93 -5.70 -5.86
N ALA A 54 10.13 -5.70 -7.18
CA ALA A 54 10.19 -6.91 -8.00
C ALA A 54 11.41 -7.79 -7.61
N ASP A 55 12.59 -7.19 -7.51
CA ASP A 55 13.85 -7.88 -7.17
C ASP A 55 13.76 -8.56 -5.80
N ILE A 56 13.18 -7.90 -4.81
CA ILE A 56 13.02 -8.44 -3.45
C ILE A 56 11.70 -9.20 -3.25
N HIS A 57 10.92 -9.40 -4.32
CA HIS A 57 9.72 -10.23 -4.37
C HIS A 57 8.64 -9.84 -3.33
N ILE A 58 8.25 -8.57 -3.31
CA ILE A 58 7.15 -8.07 -2.47
C ILE A 58 6.00 -7.50 -3.29
N ASN A 59 4.81 -7.46 -2.69
CA ASN A 59 3.62 -6.88 -3.31
C ASN A 59 3.47 -5.38 -2.99
N VAL A 60 2.56 -4.69 -3.69
CA VAL A 60 2.36 -3.24 -3.54
C VAL A 60 1.98 -2.84 -2.10
N PHE A 61 1.19 -3.62 -1.37
CA PHE A 61 0.88 -3.30 0.04
C PHE A 61 2.11 -3.43 0.94
N GLU A 62 2.99 -4.38 0.66
CA GLU A 62 4.27 -4.49 1.38
C GLU A 62 5.19 -3.30 1.09
N VAL A 63 5.19 -2.77 -0.15
CA VAL A 63 5.89 -1.52 -0.50
C VAL A 63 5.32 -0.34 0.28
N ILE A 64 3.99 -0.17 0.29
CA ILE A 64 3.31 0.92 1.01
C ILE A 64 3.56 0.82 2.52
N ASP A 65 3.49 -0.38 3.11
CA ASP A 65 3.81 -0.60 4.52
C ASP A 65 5.27 -0.24 4.84
N CYS A 66 6.23 -0.66 4.01
CA CYS A 66 7.63 -0.27 4.19
C CYS A 66 7.85 1.24 4.05
N ALA A 67 7.20 1.88 3.06
CA ALA A 67 7.27 3.32 2.86
C ALA A 67 6.71 4.06 4.09
N PHE A 68 5.53 3.69 4.57
CA PHE A 68 4.94 4.29 5.78
C PHE A 68 5.86 4.18 7.00
N ARG A 69 6.44 3.00 7.24
CA ARG A 69 7.36 2.76 8.37
C ARG A 69 8.61 3.63 8.32
N TYR A 70 9.11 3.95 7.13
CA TYR A 70 10.25 4.86 6.96
C TYR A 70 9.81 6.32 7.14
N LEU A 71 8.77 6.73 6.42
CA LEU A 71 8.40 8.13 6.19
C LEU A 71 7.72 8.77 7.41
N ASN A 72 6.90 7.99 8.14
CA ASN A 72 6.19 8.48 9.33
C ASN A 72 7.14 9.02 10.42
N PRO A 73 8.18 8.29 10.88
CA PRO A 73 9.09 8.78 11.92
C PRO A 73 9.98 9.95 11.45
N VAL A 74 10.33 10.02 10.17
CA VAL A 74 11.11 11.15 9.62
C VAL A 74 10.25 12.35 9.23
N GLN A 75 8.94 12.30 9.54
CA GLN A 75 7.96 13.35 9.31
C GLN A 75 7.86 13.77 7.83
N CYS A 76 7.98 12.81 6.92
CA CYS A 76 7.82 13.04 5.48
C CYS A 76 6.62 12.23 4.96
N ARG A 77 6.07 12.63 3.82
CA ARG A 77 5.03 11.89 3.10
C ARG A 77 5.46 11.77 1.65
N VAL A 78 5.16 10.65 1.00
CA VAL A 78 5.42 10.50 -0.44
C VAL A 78 4.12 10.48 -1.20
N SER A 79 4.17 11.00 -2.42
CA SER A 79 3.08 10.90 -3.41
C SER A 79 3.60 10.15 -4.63
N ILE A 80 2.82 9.19 -5.11
CA ILE A 80 3.11 8.43 -6.34
C ILE A 80 1.94 8.63 -7.29
N ASP A 81 2.25 9.18 -8.47
CA ASP A 81 1.27 9.43 -9.52
C ASP A 81 0.85 8.11 -10.19
N GLY A 82 -0.46 7.96 -10.41
CA GLY A 82 -1.01 6.76 -11.03
C GLY A 82 -0.67 6.63 -12.52
N GLU A 83 -0.40 7.73 -13.23
CA GLU A 83 0.08 7.68 -14.62
C GLU A 83 1.47 7.04 -14.68
N LEU A 84 2.34 7.32 -13.70
CA LEU A 84 3.65 6.68 -13.61
C LEU A 84 3.52 5.18 -13.36
N LEU A 85 2.60 4.76 -12.49
CA LEU A 85 2.31 3.33 -12.27
C LEU A 85 1.81 2.66 -13.55
N ARG A 86 0.84 3.26 -14.25
CA ARG A 86 0.30 2.72 -15.51
C ARG A 86 1.35 2.62 -16.62
N LYS A 87 2.27 3.58 -16.73
CA LYS A 87 3.40 3.47 -17.67
C LYS A 87 4.23 2.21 -17.40
N LEU A 88 4.44 1.88 -16.13
CA LEU A 88 5.22 0.72 -15.70
C LEU A 88 4.48 -0.62 -15.93
N GLU A 89 3.16 -0.64 -16.12
CA GLU A 89 2.40 -1.87 -16.41
C GLU A 89 2.79 -2.53 -17.74
N SER A 90 3.50 -1.82 -18.62
CA SER A 90 4.10 -2.39 -19.83
C SER A 90 5.34 -3.26 -19.57
N ARG A 91 5.93 -3.14 -18.37
CA ARG A 91 7.20 -3.78 -17.99
C ARG A 91 7.11 -4.58 -16.69
N PHE A 92 6.11 -4.28 -15.87
CA PHE A 92 5.92 -4.87 -14.56
C PHE A 92 4.47 -5.33 -14.39
N ASN A 93 4.29 -6.52 -13.84
CA ASN A 93 3.01 -6.94 -13.30
C ASN A 93 2.93 -6.45 -11.85
N LEU A 94 2.08 -5.46 -11.58
CA LEU A 94 1.96 -4.78 -10.28
C LEU A 94 1.11 -5.56 -9.25
N GLY A 95 1.14 -6.89 -9.29
CA GLY A 95 0.45 -7.76 -8.33
C GLY A 95 -0.87 -8.36 -8.81
N GLY A 96 -1.04 -8.46 -10.14
CA GLY A 96 -2.12 -9.21 -10.77
C GLY A 96 -3.52 -8.67 -10.49
N SER A 97 -4.53 -9.40 -10.95
CA SER A 97 -5.93 -8.93 -10.90
C SER A 97 -6.43 -8.62 -9.49
N ARG A 98 -5.92 -9.30 -8.45
CA ARG A 98 -6.35 -9.07 -7.07
C ARG A 98 -5.78 -7.78 -6.48
N VAL A 99 -4.48 -7.52 -6.61
CA VAL A 99 -3.88 -6.27 -6.08
C VAL A 99 -4.37 -5.08 -6.88
N LEU A 100 -4.41 -5.21 -8.21
CA LEU A 100 -4.95 -4.19 -9.10
C LEU A 100 -6.42 -3.87 -8.79
N ALA A 101 -7.23 -4.88 -8.43
CA ALA A 101 -8.60 -4.67 -7.99
C ALA A 101 -8.70 -3.93 -6.65
N ILE A 102 -7.84 -4.22 -5.66
CA ILE A 102 -7.93 -3.52 -4.36
C ILE A 102 -7.55 -2.05 -4.50
N LEU A 103 -6.51 -1.76 -5.27
CA LEU A 103 -6.00 -0.39 -5.42
C LEU A 103 -6.72 0.38 -6.54
N ALA A 104 -7.44 -0.31 -7.42
CA ALA A 104 -8.06 0.26 -8.62
C ALA A 104 -7.06 1.05 -9.50
N VAL A 105 -5.87 0.46 -9.75
CA VAL A 105 -4.71 1.12 -10.38
C VAL A 105 -5.04 1.84 -11.68
N GLU A 106 -5.90 1.26 -12.53
CA GLU A 106 -6.38 1.88 -13.78
C GLU A 106 -6.96 3.29 -13.57
N LYS A 107 -7.57 3.53 -12.41
CA LYS A 107 -8.26 4.79 -12.06
C LYS A 107 -7.50 5.66 -11.08
N ILE A 108 -6.36 5.22 -10.55
CA ILE A 108 -5.58 6.02 -9.59
C ILE A 108 -5.10 7.31 -10.27
N ARG A 109 -5.40 8.46 -9.68
CA ARG A 109 -4.73 9.72 -9.99
C ARG A 109 -3.38 9.77 -9.29
N TYR A 110 -3.40 9.55 -7.98
CA TYR A 110 -2.20 9.41 -7.15
C TYR A 110 -2.58 8.75 -5.83
N PHE A 111 -1.60 8.25 -5.10
CA PHE A 111 -1.76 7.92 -3.70
C PHE A 111 -0.63 8.52 -2.88
N GLU A 112 -0.90 8.72 -1.60
CA GLU A 112 0.07 9.25 -0.66
C GLU A 112 0.14 8.43 0.62
N THR A 113 1.35 8.26 1.16
CA THR A 113 1.57 7.58 2.43
C THR A 113 2.78 8.13 3.19
N GLY A 114 2.81 7.94 4.50
CA GLY A 114 3.85 8.46 5.39
C GLY A 114 3.24 9.24 6.54
N ALA A 115 3.92 10.29 6.98
CA ALA A 115 3.44 11.15 8.06
C ALA A 115 2.14 11.88 7.67
N VAL A 116 1.25 12.06 8.66
CA VAL A 116 0.09 12.94 8.57
C VAL A 116 0.55 14.36 8.91
N LEU A 117 0.71 15.20 7.89
CA LEU A 117 1.27 16.55 8.00
C LEU A 117 0.20 17.61 8.27
N ASN A 118 -1.07 17.30 7.98
CA ASN A 118 -2.21 18.16 8.28
C ASN A 118 -3.48 17.35 8.56
N LYS A 119 -4.52 18.03 9.08
CA LYS A 119 -5.78 17.40 9.53
C LYS A 119 -6.63 16.73 8.44
N ASN A 120 -6.32 16.95 7.16
CA ASN A 120 -7.07 16.39 6.04
C ASN A 120 -6.40 15.14 5.45
N GLN A 121 -5.30 14.67 6.06
CA GLN A 121 -4.56 13.50 5.61
C GLN A 121 -4.80 12.31 6.53
N ASN A 122 -4.69 11.12 5.95
CA ASN A 122 -4.69 9.82 6.60
C ASN A 122 -3.34 9.13 6.35
N ASP A 123 -3.06 8.05 7.08
CA ASP A 123 -1.80 7.30 6.92
C ASP A 123 -1.62 6.76 5.48
N LEU A 124 -2.72 6.38 4.82
CA LEU A 124 -2.77 6.12 3.39
C LEU A 124 -4.01 6.78 2.78
N ASP A 125 -3.80 7.68 1.82
CA ASP A 125 -4.84 8.28 0.99
C ASP A 125 -4.65 7.87 -0.47
N ILE A 126 -5.70 7.39 -1.12
CA ILE A 126 -5.71 7.03 -2.54
C ILE A 126 -6.81 7.86 -3.22
N PHE A 127 -6.44 8.53 -4.31
CA PHE A 127 -7.34 9.38 -5.08
C PHE A 127 -7.57 8.78 -6.46
N LEU A 128 -8.82 8.55 -6.81
CA LEU A 128 -9.23 8.05 -8.12
C LEU A 128 -9.75 9.17 -9.01
N SER A 129 -9.69 8.97 -10.33
CA SER A 129 -10.28 9.88 -11.32
C SER A 129 -11.80 9.86 -11.30
N GLU A 130 -12.37 8.71 -10.96
CA GLU A 130 -13.80 8.46 -10.82
C GLU A 130 -14.02 7.28 -9.87
N PRO A 131 -15.24 7.10 -9.31
CA PRO A 131 -15.55 5.92 -8.52
C PRO A 131 -15.26 4.62 -9.27
N ALA A 132 -14.88 3.58 -8.54
CA ALA A 132 -14.58 2.26 -9.09
C ALA A 132 -15.49 1.20 -8.49
N GLU A 133 -15.87 0.22 -9.31
CA GLU A 133 -16.49 -1.01 -8.84
C GLU A 133 -15.73 -2.19 -9.43
N THR A 134 -15.35 -3.13 -8.57
CA THR A 134 -14.66 -4.35 -9.00
C THR A 134 -15.11 -5.53 -8.18
N TYR A 135 -15.17 -6.70 -8.82
CA TYR A 135 -15.45 -7.92 -8.10
C TYR A 135 -14.21 -8.37 -7.35
N ILE A 136 -14.32 -8.45 -6.03
CA ILE A 136 -13.37 -9.13 -5.18
C ILE A 136 -14.02 -10.39 -4.64
N GLU A 137 -13.29 -11.47 -4.36
CA GLU A 137 -13.89 -12.79 -4.01
C GLU A 137 -14.97 -12.78 -2.89
N ILE A 138 -15.04 -11.70 -2.12
CA ILE A 138 -15.99 -11.47 -1.04
C ILE A 138 -17.19 -10.60 -1.42
N GLY A 139 -17.33 -10.17 -2.68
CA GLY A 139 -18.41 -9.31 -3.19
C GLY A 139 -17.89 -8.26 -4.18
N THR A 140 -18.77 -7.38 -4.65
CA THR A 140 -18.34 -6.20 -5.41
C THR A 140 -17.84 -5.15 -4.44
N ALA A 141 -16.55 -4.82 -4.50
CA ALA A 141 -16.02 -3.66 -3.81
C ALA A 141 -16.35 -2.40 -4.63
N LYS A 142 -16.88 -1.40 -3.93
CA LYS A 142 -17.15 -0.06 -4.42
C LYS A 142 -16.19 0.90 -3.75
N TYR A 143 -15.50 1.69 -4.55
CA TYR A 143 -14.51 2.67 -4.13
C TYR A 143 -15.01 4.06 -4.45
N ASP A 144 -15.02 4.93 -3.44
CA ASP A 144 -15.20 6.36 -3.63
C ASP A 144 -13.94 6.96 -4.28
N THR A 145 -14.04 8.18 -4.81
CA THR A 145 -12.89 8.85 -5.44
C THR A 145 -11.76 9.18 -4.46
N HIS A 146 -12.03 9.13 -3.15
CA HIS A 146 -11.03 9.26 -2.10
C HIS A 146 -11.27 8.15 -1.08
N PHE A 147 -10.31 7.23 -0.99
CA PHE A 147 -10.39 6.07 -0.11
C PHE A 147 -9.00 5.77 0.46
N GLY A 148 -8.92 4.86 1.42
CA GLY A 148 -7.64 4.45 2.00
C GLY A 148 -7.81 3.94 3.42
N PHE A 149 -6.81 4.24 4.26
CA PHE A 149 -6.76 3.79 5.65
C PHE A 149 -6.38 4.95 6.56
N ARG A 150 -7.22 5.21 7.57
CA ARG A 150 -6.95 6.29 8.54
C ARG A 150 -5.74 6.00 9.40
N LYS A 151 -5.44 4.73 9.62
CA LYS A 151 -4.36 4.30 10.50
C LYS A 151 -3.59 3.14 9.90
N MET A 152 -2.27 3.21 10.01
CA MET A 152 -1.35 2.15 9.66
C MET A 152 -0.40 1.86 10.81
N SER A 153 -0.03 0.60 10.93
CA SER A 153 1.08 0.14 11.77
C SER A 153 1.73 -1.04 11.04
N PRO A 154 2.92 -1.51 11.49
CA PRO A 154 3.59 -2.63 10.83
C PRO A 154 2.64 -3.77 10.45
N LEU A 155 2.52 -4.04 9.15
CA LEU A 155 1.68 -5.09 8.55
C LEU A 155 0.16 -4.88 8.69
N GLN A 156 -0.31 -3.71 9.12
CA GLN A 156 -1.71 -3.45 9.46
C GLN A 156 -2.19 -2.15 8.81
N PHE A 157 -3.28 -2.25 8.07
CA PHE A 157 -3.98 -1.14 7.42
C PHE A 157 -5.38 -1.08 8.01
N GLU A 158 -5.62 -0.15 8.93
CA GLU A 158 -6.79 -0.11 9.81
C GLU A 158 -7.69 1.08 9.51
N ASP A 159 -8.95 0.97 9.95
CA ASP A 159 -9.97 2.00 9.81
C ASP A 159 -10.09 2.49 8.36
N ALA A 160 -10.36 1.53 7.48
CA ALA A 160 -10.55 1.81 6.07
C ALA A 160 -11.75 2.74 5.84
N PHE A 161 -11.63 3.62 4.83
CA PHE A 161 -12.68 4.55 4.44
C PHE A 161 -12.83 4.59 2.92
N GLY A 162 -14.00 5.01 2.44
CA GLY A 162 -14.28 5.10 1.01
C GLY A 162 -14.39 3.75 0.29
N ILE A 163 -14.47 2.64 1.03
CA ILE A 163 -14.58 1.28 0.46
C ILE A 163 -15.78 0.54 1.07
N THR A 164 -16.71 0.11 0.22
CA THR A 164 -17.87 -0.70 0.61
C THR A 164 -17.90 -2.01 -0.16
N VAL A 165 -18.15 -3.14 0.51
CA VAL A 165 -18.30 -4.46 -0.12
C VAL A 165 -19.79 -4.81 -0.20
N LYS A 166 -20.28 -5.03 -1.41
CA LYS A 166 -21.66 -5.42 -1.71
C LYS A 166 -21.75 -6.89 -2.13
N LYS A 167 -22.64 -7.64 -1.50
CA LYS A 167 -23.13 -8.96 -1.92
C LYS A 167 -24.65 -8.89 -1.98
N LEU A 168 -25.32 -9.57 -2.91
CA LEU A 168 -26.79 -9.69 -3.04
C LEU A 168 -27.65 -8.85 -2.06
N LEU A 169 -27.77 -9.26 -0.79
CA LEU A 169 -28.60 -8.63 0.26
C LEU A 169 -27.81 -7.90 1.37
N PHE A 170 -26.50 -7.73 1.21
CA PHE A 170 -25.57 -7.25 2.21
C PHE A 170 -24.65 -6.18 1.64
N SER A 171 -24.56 -5.04 2.30
CA SER A 171 -23.59 -3.99 2.00
C SER A 171 -22.90 -3.61 3.29
N ALA A 172 -21.58 -3.73 3.34
CA ALA A 172 -20.84 -3.41 4.55
C ALA A 172 -19.49 -2.76 4.24
N PRO A 173 -19.01 -1.86 5.12
CA PRO A 173 -17.68 -1.29 5.00
C PRO A 173 -16.59 -2.36 5.01
N PHE A 174 -15.62 -2.21 4.12
CA PHE A 174 -14.29 -2.76 4.33
C PHE A 174 -13.69 -2.06 5.55
N THR A 175 -13.03 -2.77 6.45
CA THR A 175 -12.54 -2.18 7.71
C THR A 175 -11.05 -2.26 7.90
N ARG A 176 -10.41 -3.34 7.44
CA ARG A 176 -8.98 -3.56 7.69
C ARG A 176 -8.37 -4.52 6.66
N LEU A 177 -7.11 -4.29 6.34
CA LEU A 177 -6.24 -5.24 5.66
C LEU A 177 -5.05 -5.55 6.58
N LYS A 178 -4.76 -6.84 6.78
CA LYS A 178 -3.61 -7.31 7.57
C LYS A 178 -2.70 -8.16 6.70
N LEU A 179 -1.44 -7.78 6.57
CA LEU A 179 -0.41 -8.65 6.01
C LEU A 179 0.00 -9.66 7.10
N PHE A 180 0.00 -10.95 6.79
CA PHE A 180 0.27 -11.99 7.81
C PHE A 180 1.33 -13.02 7.41
N ALA A 181 1.71 -13.03 6.14
CA ALA A 181 2.78 -13.84 5.57
C ALA A 181 3.21 -13.18 4.23
N PRO A 182 4.38 -13.53 3.66
CA PRO A 182 4.85 -12.92 2.42
C PRO A 182 3.81 -13.12 1.32
N GLY A 183 3.42 -12.04 0.63
CA GLY A 183 2.40 -12.09 -0.41
C GLY A 183 1.02 -12.56 0.07
N LYS A 184 0.69 -12.44 1.36
CA LYS A 184 -0.60 -12.88 1.90
C LYS A 184 -1.24 -11.83 2.81
N GLY A 185 -2.51 -11.54 2.52
CA GLY A 185 -3.32 -10.57 3.23
C GLY A 185 -4.61 -11.16 3.78
N GLU A 186 -5.08 -10.64 4.92
CA GLU A 186 -6.42 -10.87 5.46
C GLU A 186 -7.23 -9.58 5.33
N ILE A 187 -8.39 -9.70 4.70
CA ILE A 187 -9.34 -8.60 4.51
C ILE A 187 -10.51 -8.78 5.47
N TYR A 188 -10.83 -7.70 6.16
CA TYR A 188 -11.90 -7.63 7.13
C TYR A 188 -13.01 -6.73 6.60
N VAL A 189 -14.23 -7.25 6.64
CA VAL A 189 -15.45 -6.53 6.26
C VAL A 189 -16.39 -6.56 7.46
N LYS A 190 -16.96 -5.42 7.80
CA LYS A 190 -17.85 -5.29 8.97
C LYS A 190 -19.00 -6.29 8.88
N GLY A 191 -19.24 -7.08 9.93
CA GLY A 191 -20.33 -8.06 9.95
C GLY A 191 -20.02 -9.40 9.28
N VAL A 192 -18.83 -9.59 8.69
CA VAL A 192 -18.36 -10.90 8.22
C VAL A 192 -17.52 -11.55 9.33
N PRO A 193 -17.92 -12.71 9.89
CA PRO A 193 -17.31 -13.27 11.11
C PRO A 193 -15.84 -13.68 10.97
N ARG A 194 -15.39 -14.04 9.76
CA ARG A 194 -14.02 -14.46 9.50
C ARG A 194 -13.41 -13.60 8.40
N PRO A 195 -12.16 -13.14 8.57
CA PRO A 195 -11.48 -12.46 7.49
C PRO A 195 -11.32 -13.39 6.30
N LYS A 196 -11.34 -12.81 5.11
CA LYS A 196 -10.97 -13.54 3.91
C LYS A 196 -9.46 -13.41 3.70
N ARG A 197 -8.80 -14.56 3.54
CA ARG A 197 -7.38 -14.65 3.21
C ARG A 197 -7.20 -14.62 1.71
N TRP A 198 -6.30 -13.76 1.23
CA TRP A 198 -5.92 -13.63 -0.17
C TRP A 198 -4.42 -13.83 -0.34
N ASN A 199 -4.07 -14.36 -1.51
CA ASN A 199 -2.74 -14.21 -2.06
C ASN A 199 -2.70 -12.85 -2.75
N LEU A 200 -1.77 -12.02 -2.32
CA LEU A 200 -1.44 -10.73 -2.92
C LEU A 200 -0.22 -11.01 -3.79
N ASP A 201 -0.41 -11.03 -5.10
CA ASP A 201 0.66 -11.38 -6.00
C ASP A 201 1.78 -10.34 -5.89
N VAL A 202 3.02 -10.81 -5.92
CA VAL A 202 4.20 -9.94 -5.82
C VAL A 202 4.37 -9.18 -7.12
N ILE A 203 5.06 -8.04 -7.03
CA ILE A 203 5.47 -7.32 -8.24
C ILE A 203 6.50 -8.19 -8.97
N THR A 204 6.34 -8.32 -10.29
CA THR A 204 7.26 -9.09 -11.15
C THR A 204 7.54 -8.34 -12.43
N TYR A 205 8.66 -8.65 -13.09
CA TYR A 205 8.90 -8.23 -14.46
C TYR A 205 7.93 -8.96 -15.41
N ILE A 206 7.49 -8.27 -16.46
CA ILE A 206 6.78 -8.91 -17.58
C ILE A 206 7.85 -9.35 -18.57
N ASP A 207 7.89 -10.65 -18.84
CA ASP A 207 8.73 -11.26 -19.87
C ASP A 207 8.23 -10.92 -21.29
#